data_AF-Q8VWD5-F1
#
_entry.id   AF-Q8VWD5-F1
#
_cell.length_a   1.000
_cell.length_b   1.000
_cell.length_c   1.000
_cell.angle_alpha   90.00
_cell.angle_beta   90.00
_cell.angle_gamma   90.00
#
_symmetry.space_group_name_H-M   'P 1'
#
loop_
_entity.id
_entity.type
_entity.pdbx_description
1 polymer ?
#
loop_
_entity_poly.entity_id
_entity_poly.type
_entity_poly.pdbx_seq_one_letter_code
_entity_poly.pdbx_strand_id
1 'polypeptide(L)'
;MTGGPLDGRPVRPEDLSHSMLVAVLMANGGSLTIPVSAFEPDSTGGPDGSWHAVVLEPLGDGTVRLSVRPRPAETDEAGVRFL
;
A
#
# COMPACT_ATOMS: atom_id res chain seq x y z
N MET A 1 -26.89 -18.54 6.65
CA MET A 1 -26.13 -19.06 5.49
C MET A 1 -25.88 -17.85 4.60
N THR A 2 -24.69 -17.29 4.44
CA THR A 2 -23.31 -17.79 4.55
C THR A 2 -22.40 -16.62 4.99
N GLY A 3 -21.57 -16.85 6.01
CA GLY A 3 -20.45 -15.98 6.35
C GLY A 3 -19.50 -15.92 5.16
N GLY A 4 -19.25 -14.71 4.67
CA GLY A 4 -18.22 -14.45 3.68
C GLY A 4 -16.84 -14.51 4.33
N PRO A 5 -15.74 -14.50 3.55
CA PRO A 5 -14.37 -14.73 4.04
C PRO A 5 -13.84 -13.68 5.03
N LEU A 6 -14.66 -12.69 5.38
CA LEU A 6 -14.34 -11.54 6.23
C LEU A 6 -15.02 -11.62 7.61
N ASP A 7 -15.37 -12.83 8.05
CA ASP A 7 -15.89 -13.10 9.40
C ASP A 7 -14.85 -12.65 10.46
N GLY A 8 -15.09 -11.46 11.06
CA GLY A 8 -14.63 -11.04 12.38
C GLY A 8 -13.12 -10.96 12.65
N ARG A 9 -12.24 -11.22 11.68
CA ARG A 9 -10.78 -11.08 11.87
C ARG A 9 -10.36 -9.63 11.68
N PRO A 10 -9.53 -9.06 12.57
CA PRO A 10 -8.85 -7.79 12.31
C PRO A 10 -8.11 -7.91 10.98
N VAL A 11 -8.31 -6.95 10.07
CA VAL A 11 -7.53 -6.89 8.82
C VAL A 11 -6.07 -6.71 9.21
N ARG A 12 -5.23 -7.70 8.91
CA ARG A 12 -3.81 -7.61 9.20
C ARG A 12 -3.13 -6.73 8.16
N PRO A 13 -2.01 -6.06 8.49
CA PRO A 13 -1.29 -5.21 7.54
C PRO A 13 -0.93 -5.89 6.22
N GLU A 14 -0.59 -7.19 6.26
CA GLU A 14 -0.30 -8.00 5.08
C GLU A 14 -1.53 -8.19 4.18
N ASP A 15 -2.72 -8.36 4.76
CA ASP A 15 -3.96 -8.56 4.01
C ASP A 15 -4.36 -7.26 3.30
N LEU A 16 -4.13 -6.10 3.95
CA LEU A 16 -4.31 -4.79 3.34
C LEU A 16 -3.30 -4.54 2.20
N SER A 17 -2.01 -4.82 2.43
CA SER A 17 -0.97 -4.65 1.42
C SER A 17 -1.24 -5.50 0.17
N HIS A 18 -1.68 -6.75 0.37
CA HIS A 18 -2.09 -7.62 -0.73
C HIS A 18 -3.30 -7.06 -1.49
N SER A 19 -4.34 -6.63 -0.78
CA SER A 19 -5.55 -6.05 -1.39
C SER A 19 -5.24 -4.80 -2.21
N MET A 20 -4.31 -3.95 -1.73
CA MET A 20 -3.85 -2.76 -2.45
C MET A 20 -3.10 -3.11 -3.73
N LEU A 21 -2.20 -4.10 -3.69
CA LEU A 21 -1.52 -4.58 -4.90
C LEU A 21 -2.53 -5.07 -5.96
N VAL A 22 -3.51 -5.88 -5.54
CA VAL A 22 -4.57 -6.38 -6.44
C VAL A 22 -5.37 -5.21 -7.05
N ALA A 23 -5.76 -4.22 -6.23
CA ALA A 23 -6.48 -3.05 -6.71
C ALA A 23 -5.67 -2.25 -7.75
N VAL A 24 -4.37 -2.02 -7.51
CA VAL A 24 -3.48 -1.35 -8.45
C VAL A 24 -3.37 -2.11 -9.77
N LEU A 25 -3.19 -3.44 -9.72
CA LEU A 25 -3.12 -4.25 -10.93
C LEU A 25 -4.42 -4.22 -11.72
N MET A 26 -5.57 -4.38 -11.06
CA MET A 26 -6.89 -4.30 -11.70
C MET A 26 -7.11 -2.95 -12.38
N ALA A 27 -6.74 -1.84 -11.73
CA ALA A 27 -6.84 -0.50 -12.29
C ALA A 27 -5.93 -0.29 -13.52
N ASN A 28 -4.87 -1.08 -13.68
CA ASN A 28 -3.94 -1.04 -14.81
C ASN A 28 -4.20 -2.15 -15.86
N GLY A 29 -5.41 -2.72 -15.89
CA GLY A 29 -5.76 -3.76 -16.88
C GLY A 29 -5.23 -5.16 -16.54
N GLY A 30 -4.96 -5.42 -15.26
CA GLY A 30 -4.53 -6.71 -14.73
C GLY A 30 -3.01 -6.92 -14.67
N SER A 31 -2.21 -6.01 -15.22
CA SER A 31 -0.76 -6.07 -15.16
C SER A 31 -0.14 -4.67 -15.16
N LEU A 32 1.04 -4.54 -14.54
CA LEU A 32 1.81 -3.29 -14.55
C LEU A 32 3.26 -3.64 -14.89
N THR A 33 3.81 -2.99 -15.92
CA THR A 33 5.25 -3.09 -16.23
C THR A 33 5.99 -2.00 -15.48
N ILE A 34 7.00 -2.40 -14.72
CA ILE A 34 7.91 -1.49 -14.00
C ILE A 34 9.35 -1.80 -14.36
N PRO A 35 10.25 -0.80 -14.41
CA PRO A 35 11.66 -1.04 -14.63
C PRO A 35 12.25 -1.87 -13.49
N VAL A 36 13.16 -2.78 -13.80
CA VAL A 36 13.80 -3.65 -12.79
C VAL A 36 14.54 -2.83 -11.73
N SER A 37 15.05 -1.65 -12.08
CA SER A 37 15.72 -0.74 -11.14
C SER A 37 14.80 -0.21 -10.03
N ALA A 38 13.47 -0.31 -10.17
CA ALA A 38 12.53 0.02 -9.10
C ALA A 38 12.67 -0.90 -7.87
N PHE A 39 13.31 -2.06 -8.03
CA PHE A 39 13.59 -3.02 -6.95
C PHE A 39 14.99 -2.86 -6.36
N GLU A 40 15.80 -1.94 -6.87
CA GLU A 40 17.12 -1.68 -6.29
C GLU A 40 16.95 -1.20 -4.83
N PRO A 41 17.84 -1.60 -3.90
CA PRO A 41 17.75 -1.22 -2.49
C PRO A 41 17.60 0.29 -2.31
N ASP A 42 18.34 1.08 -3.09
CA ASP A 42 18.33 2.54 -3.04
C ASP A 42 17.00 3.16 -3.53
N SER A 43 16.22 2.39 -4.30
CA SER A 43 14.87 2.76 -4.77
C SER A 43 13.77 2.40 -3.77
N THR A 44 14.06 1.52 -2.79
CA THR A 44 13.07 0.96 -1.86
C THR A 44 13.35 1.33 -0.38
N GLY A 45 14.61 1.55 -0.04
CA GLY A 45 15.07 2.13 1.22
C GLY A 45 15.91 3.37 0.92
N GLY A 46 15.62 4.48 1.59
CA GLY A 46 16.43 5.69 1.41
C GLY A 46 17.89 5.46 1.84
N PRO A 47 18.85 6.29 1.38
CA PRO A 47 20.26 6.25 1.81
C PRO A 47 20.47 6.40 3.32
N ASP A 48 19.42 6.78 4.05
CA ASP A 48 19.32 6.96 5.50
C ASP A 48 18.71 5.74 6.24
N GLY A 49 18.35 4.67 5.50
CA GLY A 49 17.69 3.49 6.06
C GLY A 49 16.21 3.71 6.39
N SER A 50 15.59 4.76 5.85
CA SER A 50 14.17 5.05 6.09
C SER A 50 13.28 4.00 5.40
N TRP A 51 12.43 3.36 6.21
CA TRP A 51 11.33 2.53 5.74
C TRP A 51 10.29 3.45 5.10
N HIS A 52 9.69 3.04 3.99
CA HIS A 52 8.65 3.83 3.33
C HIS A 52 7.25 3.34 3.73
N ALA A 53 6.32 4.27 3.98
CA ALA A 53 4.92 4.01 4.26
C ALA A 53 4.03 4.45 3.09
N VAL A 54 2.90 3.76 2.90
CA VAL A 54 1.91 4.10 1.87
C VAL A 54 0.84 5.02 2.45
N VAL A 55 0.48 6.05 1.70
CA VAL A 55 -0.63 6.95 1.99
C VAL A 55 -1.68 6.81 0.89
N LEU A 56 -2.95 6.69 1.31
CA LEU A 56 -4.11 6.72 0.43
C LEU A 56 -4.89 8.01 0.69
N GLU A 57 -5.08 8.82 -0.35
CA GLU A 57 -5.83 10.06 -0.30
C GLU A 57 -7.05 9.96 -1.23
N PRO A 58 -8.27 9.87 -0.70
CA PRO A 58 -9.48 9.95 -1.52
C PRO A 58 -9.57 11.30 -2.23
N LEU A 59 -9.89 11.30 -3.52
CA LEU A 59 -10.08 12.49 -4.33
C LEU A 59 -11.58 12.77 -4.53
N GLY A 60 -11.93 14.03 -4.79
CA GLY A 60 -13.32 14.49 -4.94
C GLY A 60 -14.06 13.95 -6.17
N ASP A 61 -13.37 13.24 -7.06
CA ASP A 61 -13.90 12.61 -8.27
C ASP A 61 -14.17 11.11 -8.11
N GLY A 62 -14.07 10.57 -6.89
CA GLY A 62 -14.27 9.15 -6.60
C GLY A 62 -13.06 8.28 -6.88
N THR A 63 -11.90 8.87 -7.22
CA THR A 63 -10.62 8.16 -7.31
C THR A 63 -9.85 8.23 -6.00
N VAL A 64 -8.77 7.45 -5.88
CA VAL A 64 -7.86 7.50 -4.73
C VAL A 64 -6.45 7.68 -5.24
N ARG A 65 -5.70 8.61 -4.64
CA ARG A 65 -4.26 8.77 -4.88
C ARG A 65 -3.47 7.88 -3.93
N LEU A 66 -2.63 7.03 -4.51
CA LEU A 66 -1.62 6.24 -3.79
C LEU A 66 -0.31 7.03 -3.79
N SER A 67 0.32 7.20 -2.63
CA SER A 67 1.62 7.86 -2.49
C SER A 67 2.52 7.09 -1.54
N VAL A 68 3.82 7.23 -1.72
CA VAL A 68 4.84 6.69 -0.81
C VAL A 68 5.47 7.86 -0.06
N ARG A 69 5.63 7.75 1.26
CA ARG A 69 6.29 8.75 2.12
C ARG A 69 7.31 8.07 3.04
N PRO A 70 8.36 8.79 3.47
CA PRO A 70 9.21 8.30 4.55
C PRO A 70 8.36 7.96 5.78
N ARG A 71 8.63 6.81 6.42
CA ARG A 71 7.98 6.40 7.66
C ARG A 71 8.51 7.29 8.79
N PRO A 72 7.63 7.94 9.58
CA PRO A 72 8.07 8.64 10.80
C PRO A 72 8.81 7.68 11.72
N ALA A 73 9.96 8.11 12.27
CA ALA A 73 10.84 7.27 13.08
C ALA A 73 10.15 6.72 14.34
N GLU A 74 9.12 7.42 14.82
CA GLU A 74 8.33 7.12 16.00
C GLU A 74 7.16 6.15 15.78
N THR A 75 6.91 5.68 14.54
CA THR A 75 5.74 4.83 14.24
C THR A 75 6.17 3.41 13.86
N ASP A 76 6.07 2.46 14.79
CA ASP A 76 6.36 1.03 14.53
C ASP A 76 5.12 0.22 14.07
N GLU A 77 3.96 0.86 13.98
CA GLU A 77 2.76 0.25 13.43
C GLU A 77 2.78 0.27 11.90
N ALA A 78 2.25 -0.79 11.28
CA ALA A 78 1.98 -0.79 9.85
C ALA A 78 0.61 -0.14 9.60
N GLY A 79 0.52 0.82 8.69
CA GLY A 79 -0.77 1.48 8.47
C GLY A 79 -0.81 2.45 7.31
N VAL A 80 -1.89 2.34 6.55
CA VAL A 80 -2.42 3.43 5.72
C VAL A 80 -3.35 4.25 6.62
N ARG A 81 -3.11 5.56 6.74
CA ARG A 81 -4.10 6.46 7.34
C ARG A 81 -5.01 7.01 6.26
N PHE A 82 -6.31 6.79 6.44
CA PHE A 82 -7.35 7.54 5.74
C PHE A 82 -7.63 8.80 6.55
N LEU A 83 -7.54 9.97 5.92
CA LEU A 83 -8.01 11.25 6.48
C LEU A 83 -9.49 11.44 6.17
#